data_AF-A0A7L4JJP9-F1
#
_entry.id   AF-A0A7L4JJP9-F1
#
_cell.length_a   1.000
_cell.length_b   1.000
_cell.length_c   1.000
_cell.angle_alpha   90.00
_cell.angle_beta   90.00
_cell.angle_gamma   90.00
#
_symmetry.space_group_name_H-M   'P 1'
#
loop_
_entity.id
_entity.type
_entity.pdbx_description
1 polymer ?
#
loop_
_entity_poly.entity_id
_entity_poly.type
_entity_poly.pdbx_seq_one_letter_code
_entity_poly.pdbx_strand_id
1 'polypeptide(L)'
;LGRFCGHQLPPTLTSSRHVMTVLFVADEGVADDGFFATYQARNATEKTCSPAEFSCGNGECRALESVCDGWHDCPDGTDELNCTGVSYPAFGSVCEPVEVEMCLGLGYNATSFPNIWLAIPDQEGAAEVLQDYQTLMELACYQHLRLLICSLFVPKC
;
A
#
# COMPACT_ATOMS: atom_id res chain seq x y z
N LEU A 1 -30.44 -14.70 -8.46
CA LEU A 1 -29.84 -13.36 -8.56
C LEU A 1 -30.80 -12.24 -8.19
N GLY A 2 -32.13 -12.45 -8.26
CA GLY A 2 -33.11 -11.56 -7.62
C GLY A 2 -33.79 -10.60 -8.60
N ARG A 3 -34.83 -9.91 -8.13
CA ARG A 3 -35.53 -8.85 -8.87
C ARG A 3 -35.23 -7.53 -8.19
N PHE A 4 -34.66 -6.59 -8.95
CA PHE A 4 -34.33 -5.25 -8.48
C PHE A 4 -35.27 -4.25 -9.15
N CYS A 5 -35.84 -3.33 -8.36
CA CYS A 5 -36.84 -2.36 -8.81
C CYS A 5 -36.50 -0.97 -8.27
N GLY A 6 -36.90 0.06 -9.00
CA GLY A 6 -36.66 1.46 -8.62
C GLY A 6 -35.41 2.05 -9.30
N HIS A 7 -34.90 3.14 -8.73
CA HIS A 7 -33.85 3.97 -9.34
C HIS A 7 -32.44 3.71 -8.79
N GLN A 8 -32.27 2.71 -7.92
CA GLN A 8 -30.98 2.39 -7.31
C GLN A 8 -30.29 1.27 -8.08
N LEU A 9 -28.97 1.42 -8.26
CA LEU A 9 -28.14 0.40 -8.88
C LEU A 9 -28.14 -0.87 -7.99
N PRO A 10 -28.33 -2.06 -8.59
CA PRO A 10 -28.20 -3.31 -7.84
C PRO A 10 -26.76 -3.50 -7.34
N PRO A 11 -26.58 -4.20 -6.20
CA PRO A 11 -25.25 -4.56 -5.72
C PRO A 11 -24.55 -5.49 -6.72
N THR A 12 -23.23 -5.67 -6.56
CA THR A 12 -22.46 -6.60 -7.38
C THR A 12 -23.01 -8.03 -7.27
N LEU A 13 -23.28 -8.66 -8.42
CA LEU A 13 -23.88 -10.00 -8.52
C LEU A 13 -22.89 -11.00 -9.12
N THR A 14 -22.68 -12.13 -8.43
CA THR A 14 -21.82 -13.23 -8.90
C THR A 14 -22.67 -14.42 -9.32
N SER A 15 -22.51 -14.87 -10.58
CA SER A 15 -23.20 -16.06 -11.08
C SER A 15 -22.52 -17.34 -10.62
N SER A 16 -23.31 -18.36 -10.24
CA SER A 16 -22.80 -19.71 -9.96
C SER A 16 -22.64 -20.58 -11.21
N ARG A 17 -23.05 -20.07 -12.38
CA ARG A 17 -22.95 -20.75 -13.68
C ARG A 17 -22.31 -19.82 -14.72
N HIS A 18 -21.87 -20.40 -15.83
CA HIS A 18 -21.25 -19.69 -16.96
C HIS A 18 -22.24 -18.86 -17.80
N VAL A 19 -23.52 -18.78 -17.41
CA VAL A 19 -24.54 -17.99 -18.10
C VAL A 19 -25.27 -17.12 -17.08
N MET A 20 -25.32 -15.81 -17.35
CA MET A 20 -26.13 -14.84 -16.61
C MET A 20 -27.05 -14.12 -17.57
N THR A 21 -28.35 -14.11 -17.28
CA THR A 21 -29.36 -13.43 -18.10
C THR A 21 -29.88 -12.21 -17.35
N VAL A 22 -29.79 -11.06 -18.00
CA VAL A 22 -30.40 -9.82 -17.49
C VAL A 22 -31.66 -9.54 -18.29
N LEU A 23 -32.80 -9.50 -17.60
CA LEU A 23 -34.11 -9.25 -18.20
C LEU A 23 -34.62 -7.89 -17.73
N PHE A 24 -34.89 -7.01 -18.68
CA PHE A 24 -35.48 -5.71 -18.43
C PHE A 24 -36.97 -5.76 -18.66
N VAL A 25 -37.71 -5.24 -17.68
CA VAL A 25 -39.17 -5.17 -17.72
C VAL A 25 -39.53 -3.72 -17.43
N ALA A 26 -40.04 -3.02 -18.43
CA ALA A 26 -40.60 -1.67 -18.32
C ALA A 26 -42.13 -1.73 -18.44
N ASP A 27 -42.81 -0.73 -17.88
CA ASP A 27 -44.25 -0.52 -18.00
C ASP A 27 -44.56 0.83 -18.68
N GLU A 28 -45.84 1.19 -18.79
CA GLU A 28 -46.30 2.41 -19.47
C GLU A 28 -45.81 3.72 -18.84
N GLY A 29 -45.21 3.68 -17.63
CA GLY A 29 -44.71 4.86 -16.91
C GLY A 29 -43.22 5.15 -17.11
N VAL A 30 -42.44 4.20 -17.64
CA VAL A 30 -40.99 4.34 -17.83
C VAL A 30 -40.66 4.26 -19.32
N ALA A 31 -40.79 5.41 -20.00
CA ALA A 31 -40.56 5.57 -21.45
C ALA A 31 -39.35 6.47 -21.78
N ASP A 32 -38.42 6.64 -20.83
CA ASP A 32 -37.24 7.52 -20.96
C ASP A 32 -35.98 6.73 -21.41
N ASP A 33 -34.81 7.39 -21.47
CA ASP A 33 -33.51 6.90 -21.98
C ASP A 33 -32.98 5.61 -21.30
N GLY A 34 -33.62 4.48 -21.55
CA GLY A 34 -33.15 3.10 -21.36
C GLY A 34 -32.29 2.83 -20.12
N PHE A 35 -31.31 1.95 -20.27
CA PHE A 35 -30.22 1.77 -19.32
C PHE A 35 -28.98 1.37 -20.10
N PHE A 36 -27.81 1.67 -19.53
CA PHE A 36 -26.53 1.13 -19.98
C PHE A 36 -25.99 0.21 -18.89
N ALA A 37 -25.63 -1.02 -19.25
CA ALA A 37 -25.03 -1.97 -18.34
C ALA A 37 -23.67 -2.42 -18.88
N THR A 38 -22.67 -2.44 -18.02
CA THR A 38 -21.37 -3.05 -18.28
C THR A 38 -21.26 -4.35 -17.51
N TYR A 39 -20.58 -5.35 -18.09
CA TYR A 39 -20.29 -6.60 -17.42
C TYR A 39 -18.79 -6.89 -17.51
N GLN A 40 -18.26 -7.56 -16.49
CA GLN A 40 -16.91 -8.11 -16.50
C GLN A 40 -17.02 -9.61 -16.20
N ALA A 41 -16.58 -10.45 -17.13
CA ALA A 41 -16.46 -11.89 -16.91
C ALA A 41 -15.02 -12.19 -16.46
N ARG A 42 -14.86 -12.77 -15.27
CA ARG A 42 -13.57 -13.22 -14.75
C ARG A 42 -13.46 -14.74 -14.90
N ASN A 43 -12.33 -15.21 -15.43
CA ASN A 43 -12.12 -16.63 -15.67
C ASN A 43 -11.76 -17.32 -14.34
N ALA A 44 -12.54 -18.30 -13.90
CA ALA A 44 -12.36 -18.95 -12.60
C ALA A 44 -11.04 -19.77 -12.48
N THR A 45 -10.36 -20.01 -13.61
CA THR A 45 -9.09 -20.75 -13.68
C THR A 45 -7.88 -19.87 -14.00
N GLU A 46 -8.06 -18.58 -14.27
CA GLU A 46 -6.92 -17.67 -14.29
C GLU A 46 -6.52 -17.41 -12.84
N LYS A 47 -5.30 -17.81 -12.48
CA LYS A 47 -4.60 -17.20 -11.36
C LYS A 47 -4.70 -15.69 -11.58
N THR A 48 -5.51 -15.02 -10.75
CA THR A 48 -5.91 -13.62 -10.94
C THR A 48 -4.75 -12.65 -10.85
N CYS A 49 -3.66 -13.09 -10.22
CA CYS A 49 -2.47 -12.31 -9.98
C CYS A 49 -1.28 -12.97 -10.67
N SER A 50 -0.32 -12.14 -11.08
CA SER A 50 0.94 -12.64 -11.64
C SER A 50 1.68 -13.52 -10.63
N PRO A 51 2.65 -14.35 -11.07
CA PRO A 51 3.47 -15.12 -10.14
C PRO A 51 4.25 -14.27 -9.13
N ALA A 52 4.39 -12.97 -9.40
CA ALA A 52 5.03 -11.98 -8.55
C ALA A 52 4.03 -11.20 -7.67
N GLU A 53 2.76 -11.60 -7.64
CA GLU A 53 1.69 -10.89 -6.94
C GLU A 53 0.91 -11.79 -5.97
N PHE A 54 0.43 -11.18 -4.90
CA PHE A 54 -0.44 -11.75 -3.88
C PHE A 54 -1.89 -11.34 -4.10
N SER A 55 -2.82 -12.26 -3.85
CA SER A 55 -4.25 -12.00 -3.96
C SER A 55 -4.84 -11.64 -2.60
N CYS A 56 -5.36 -10.42 -2.48
CA CYS A 56 -6.16 -9.97 -1.34
C CYS A 56 -7.48 -10.74 -1.22
N GLY A 57 -8.12 -10.66 -0.05
CA GLY A 57 -9.43 -11.30 0.23
C GLY A 57 -10.55 -10.89 -0.73
N ASN A 58 -10.52 -9.66 -1.23
CA ASN A 58 -11.44 -9.12 -2.23
C ASN A 58 -11.07 -9.46 -3.70
N GLY A 59 -9.94 -10.14 -3.93
CA GLY A 59 -9.44 -10.50 -5.26
C GLY A 59 -8.63 -9.41 -5.97
N GLU A 60 -8.23 -8.33 -5.27
CA GLU A 60 -7.18 -7.43 -5.74
C GLU A 60 -5.80 -8.11 -5.70
N CYS A 61 -4.92 -7.69 -6.60
CA CYS A 61 -3.56 -8.16 -6.66
C CYS A 61 -2.61 -7.09 -6.13
N ARG A 62 -1.80 -7.46 -5.13
CA ARG A 62 -0.71 -6.66 -4.60
C ARG A 62 0.61 -7.32 -4.93
N ALA A 63 1.68 -6.56 -4.90
CA ALA A 63 2.98 -7.13 -5.17
C ALA A 63 3.38 -8.10 -4.05
N LEU A 64 4.13 -9.17 -4.35
CA LEU A 64 4.55 -10.12 -3.30
C LEU A 64 5.45 -9.45 -2.25
N GLU A 65 6.17 -8.39 -2.62
CA GLU A 65 6.96 -7.56 -1.70
C GLU A 65 6.11 -6.78 -0.68
N SER A 66 4.82 -6.57 -0.96
CA SER A 66 3.84 -5.92 -0.07
C SER A 66 3.16 -6.91 0.88
N VAL A 67 3.58 -8.18 0.90
CA VAL A 67 3.02 -9.17 1.83
C VAL A 67 3.86 -9.20 3.09
N CYS A 68 3.21 -8.98 4.23
CA CYS A 68 3.84 -8.89 5.54
C CYS A 68 4.82 -7.72 5.67
N ASP A 69 4.78 -6.70 4.81
CA ASP A 69 5.67 -5.54 4.93
C ASP A 69 5.23 -4.56 6.05
N GLY A 70 4.07 -4.87 6.64
CA GLY A 70 3.46 -4.18 7.76
C GLY A 70 2.65 -2.95 7.39
N TRP A 71 2.41 -2.76 6.09
CA TRP A 71 1.38 -1.88 5.58
C TRP A 71 0.14 -2.69 5.25
N HIS A 72 -1.04 -2.12 5.50
CA HIS A 72 -2.28 -2.70 5.01
C HIS A 72 -2.47 -2.27 3.54
N ASP A 73 -1.75 -2.91 2.63
CA ASP A 73 -1.87 -2.69 1.18
C ASP A 73 -3.13 -3.36 0.61
N CYS A 74 -3.57 -4.46 1.21
CA CYS A 74 -4.92 -4.97 0.97
C CYS A 74 -5.96 -4.11 1.72
N PRO A 75 -7.10 -3.76 1.08
CA PRO A 75 -8.18 -3.06 1.76
C PRO A 75 -8.80 -3.86 2.93
N ASP A 76 -8.66 -5.19 2.90
CA ASP A 76 -9.06 -6.09 3.98
C ASP A 76 -7.90 -6.41 4.96
N GLY A 77 -6.68 -5.89 4.74
CA GLY A 77 -5.48 -6.15 5.54
C GLY A 77 -4.99 -7.60 5.52
N THR A 78 -5.39 -8.38 4.52
CA THR A 78 -5.12 -9.83 4.44
C THR A 78 -3.67 -10.18 4.10
N ASP A 79 -2.97 -9.25 3.48
CA ASP A 79 -1.52 -9.23 3.25
C ASP A 79 -0.71 -9.30 4.55
N GLU A 80 -1.28 -8.82 5.66
CA GLU A 80 -0.63 -8.80 6.98
C GLU A 80 -1.05 -9.95 7.91
N LEU A 81 -1.79 -10.92 7.38
CA LEU A 81 -2.26 -12.07 8.15
C LEU A 81 -1.35 -13.28 7.98
N ASN A 82 -1.12 -14.00 9.09
CA ASN A 82 -0.43 -15.30 9.09
C ASN A 82 1.02 -15.24 8.59
N CYS A 83 1.74 -14.15 8.90
CA CYS A 83 3.18 -13.99 8.69
C CYS A 83 3.97 -14.94 9.61
N THR A 84 4.05 -16.23 9.24
CA THR A 84 4.79 -17.23 10.01
C THR A 84 6.25 -17.23 9.60
N GLY A 85 7.14 -16.85 10.53
CA GLY A 85 8.58 -16.85 10.28
C GLY A 85 9.11 -15.59 9.60
N VAL A 86 8.24 -14.60 9.37
CA VAL A 86 8.69 -13.25 9.06
C VAL A 86 8.93 -12.54 10.38
N SER A 87 10.17 -12.63 10.87
CA SER A 87 10.66 -11.68 11.84
C SER A 87 10.93 -10.36 11.12
N TYR A 88 9.89 -9.67 10.64
CA TYR A 88 9.99 -8.23 10.76
C TYR A 88 10.01 -7.98 12.27
N PRO A 89 11.06 -7.32 12.81
CA PRO A 89 11.04 -6.95 14.21
C PRO A 89 9.70 -6.25 14.43
N ALA A 90 8.95 -6.73 15.41
CA ALA A 90 7.60 -6.27 15.72
C ALA A 90 7.50 -4.76 15.51
N PHE A 91 6.44 -4.29 14.85
CA PHE A 91 6.03 -2.89 14.70
C PHE A 91 5.85 -2.16 16.05
N GLY A 92 6.90 -2.06 16.84
CA GLY A 92 7.33 -0.79 17.36
C GLY A 92 8.54 -0.42 16.52
N SER A 93 8.53 0.77 15.94
CA SER A 93 9.78 1.48 15.66
C SER A 93 10.65 1.38 16.92
N VAL A 94 11.55 0.40 16.98
CA VAL A 94 12.45 0.27 18.12
C VAL A 94 13.37 1.46 17.96
N CYS A 95 13.19 2.44 18.85
CA CYS A 95 14.06 3.59 18.85
C CYS A 95 15.48 3.08 19.09
N GLU A 96 16.34 3.26 18.10
CA GLU A 96 17.76 2.95 18.19
C GLU A 96 18.56 4.27 18.25
N PRO A 97 19.72 4.30 18.91
CA PRO A 97 20.54 5.51 18.94
C PRO A 97 20.97 5.92 17.52
N VAL A 98 21.06 7.22 17.28
CA VAL A 98 21.57 7.74 16.01
C VAL A 98 23.07 7.46 15.91
N GLU A 99 23.48 6.70 14.89
CA GLU A 99 24.87 6.36 14.58
C GLU A 99 25.40 7.15 13.37
N VAL A 100 24.51 7.69 12.53
CA VAL A 100 24.88 8.48 11.35
C VAL A 100 25.54 9.80 11.79
N GLU A 101 26.87 9.90 11.63
CA GLU A 101 27.72 11.00 12.13
C GLU A 101 27.18 12.39 11.76
N MET A 102 26.75 12.56 10.51
CA MET A 102 26.24 13.83 10.01
C MET A 102 24.86 14.22 10.57
N CYS A 103 24.13 13.28 11.19
CA CYS A 103 22.84 13.53 11.84
C CYS A 103 22.93 13.66 13.37
N LEU A 104 24.14 13.58 13.94
CA LEU A 104 24.37 13.80 15.36
C LEU A 104 24.16 15.28 15.76
N GLY A 105 23.52 15.53 16.90
CA GLY A 105 23.38 16.87 17.48
C GLY A 105 22.22 17.72 16.93
N LEU A 106 21.26 17.11 16.22
CA LEU A 106 20.10 17.79 15.63
C LEU A 106 18.90 17.96 16.58
N GLY A 107 19.09 17.79 17.89
CA GLY A 107 18.03 17.93 18.91
C GLY A 107 17.24 16.64 19.20
N TYR A 108 17.68 15.51 18.67
CA TYR A 108 17.25 14.17 19.04
C TYR A 108 18.46 13.22 19.02
N ASN A 109 18.34 12.10 19.72
CA ASN A 109 19.41 11.10 19.87
C ASN A 109 18.96 9.67 19.51
N ALA A 110 17.69 9.48 19.16
CA ALA A 110 17.13 8.19 18.78
C ALA A 110 16.34 8.30 17.47
N THR A 111 16.50 7.30 16.61
CA THR A 111 15.87 7.18 15.30
C THR A 111 15.03 5.91 15.22
N SER A 112 14.07 5.91 14.31
CA SER A 112 13.25 4.74 14.00
C SER A 112 13.70 4.16 12.67
N PHE A 113 14.11 2.89 12.66
CA PHE A 113 14.30 2.12 11.43
C PHE A 113 13.42 0.85 11.46
N PRO A 114 12.99 0.36 10.28
CA PRO A 114 13.31 0.83 8.93
C PRO A 114 12.73 2.21 8.60
N ASN A 115 13.41 2.98 7.75
CA ASN A 115 12.90 4.25 7.26
C ASN A 115 11.79 3.99 6.24
N ILE A 116 10.56 4.04 6.76
CA ILE A 116 9.32 3.83 6.04
C ILE A 116 9.21 4.62 4.74
N TRP A 117 9.66 5.87 4.72
CA TRP A 117 9.44 6.76 3.58
C TRP A 117 10.34 6.46 2.39
N LEU A 118 11.47 5.80 2.63
CA LEU A 118 12.52 5.58 1.63
C LEU A 118 12.86 4.09 1.45
N ALA A 119 12.15 3.18 2.12
CA ALA A 119 12.43 1.75 2.14
C ALA A 119 13.90 1.41 2.48
N ILE A 120 14.52 2.21 3.36
CA ILE A 120 15.88 1.97 3.83
C ILE A 120 15.81 1.10 5.09
N PRO A 121 16.44 -0.10 5.09
CA PRO A 121 16.25 -1.06 6.17
C PRO A 121 16.95 -0.66 7.47
N ASP A 122 18.07 0.06 7.40
CA ASP A 122 18.95 0.36 8.54
C ASP A 122 19.70 1.70 8.39
N GLN A 123 20.38 2.13 9.45
CA GLN A 123 21.18 3.35 9.45
C GLN A 123 22.42 3.29 8.54
N GLU A 124 22.94 2.09 8.23
CA GLU A 124 24.10 1.91 7.34
C GLU A 124 23.73 2.29 5.90
N GLY A 125 22.59 1.80 5.41
CA GLY A 125 22.04 2.20 4.11
C GLY A 125 21.71 3.69 4.05
N ALA A 126 21.21 4.28 5.15
CA ALA A 126 21.00 5.72 5.21
C ALA A 126 22.33 6.49 5.15
N ALA A 127 23.37 6.04 5.86
CA ALA A 127 24.69 6.65 5.84
C ALA A 127 25.32 6.62 4.44
N GLU A 128 25.21 5.50 3.71
CA GLU A 128 25.72 5.36 2.34
C GLU A 128 25.13 6.41 1.39
N VAL A 129 23.79 6.55 1.37
CA VAL A 129 23.13 7.54 0.51
C VAL A 129 23.50 8.97 0.93
N LEU A 130 23.66 9.20 2.23
CA LEU A 130 23.98 10.50 2.76
C LEU A 130 25.42 10.96 2.49
N GLN A 131 26.35 10.05 2.15
CA GLN A 131 27.72 10.42 1.74
C GLN A 131 27.72 11.37 0.54
N ASP A 132 26.82 11.17 -0.42
CA ASP A 132 26.69 12.03 -1.60
C ASP A 132 26.27 13.47 -1.26
N TYR A 133 25.58 13.66 -0.13
CA TYR A 133 25.10 14.95 0.33
C TYR A 133 26.06 15.64 1.32
N GLN A 134 27.12 14.97 1.77
CA GLN A 134 28.02 15.46 2.82
C GLN A 134 28.59 16.85 2.49
N THR A 135 29.10 17.03 1.26
CA THR A 135 29.70 18.29 0.80
C THR A 135 28.69 19.45 0.76
N LEU A 136 27.44 19.18 0.40
CA LEU A 136 26.36 20.17 0.34
C LEU A 136 25.92 20.60 1.75
N MET A 137 25.98 19.69 2.73
CA MET A 137 25.54 19.92 4.11
C MET A 137 26.60 20.59 4.99
N GLU A 138 27.88 20.56 4.60
CA GLU A 138 28.97 21.29 5.27
C GLU A 138 29.03 22.78 4.87
N LEU A 139 28.29 23.20 3.83
CA LEU A 139 28.21 24.60 3.44
C LEU A 139 27.41 25.39 4.50
N ALA A 140 28.05 26.41 5.09
CA ALA A 140 27.46 27.31 6.08
C ALA A 140 26.13 27.97 5.64
N CYS A 141 25.85 27.97 4.34
CA CYS A 141 24.70 28.58 3.72
C CYS A 141 23.37 27.85 4.00
N TYR A 142 23.38 26.61 4.52
CA TYR A 142 22.12 25.87 4.67
C TYR A 142 22.08 24.92 5.87
N GLN A 143 22.14 25.46 7.09
CA GLN A 143 21.87 24.70 8.34
C GLN A 143 20.51 23.96 8.32
N HIS A 144 19.55 24.47 7.56
CA HIS A 144 18.22 23.88 7.41
C HIS A 144 18.20 22.67 6.48
N LEU A 145 19.20 22.52 5.60
CA LEU A 145 19.28 21.41 4.64
C LEU A 145 19.68 20.15 5.37
N ARG A 146 20.66 20.27 6.27
CA ARG A 146 21.08 19.19 7.16
C ARG A 146 19.91 18.69 8.02
N LEU A 147 19.13 19.60 8.61
CA LEU A 147 17.93 19.24 9.36
C LEU A 147 16.89 18.52 8.50
N LEU A 148 16.60 19.05 7.31
CA LEU A 148 15.64 18.45 6.38
C LEU A 148 16.08 17.05 5.95
N ILE A 149 17.32 16.91 5.48
CA ILE A 149 17.86 15.64 4.99
C ILE A 149 17.90 14.60 6.11
N CYS A 150 18.41 14.95 7.30
CA CYS A 150 18.41 14.01 8.42
C CYS A 150 16.99 13.67 8.91
N SER A 151 16.03 14.60 8.87
CA SER A 151 14.64 14.30 9.21
C SER A 151 13.97 13.32 8.23
N LEU A 152 14.46 13.26 6.99
CA LEU A 152 13.96 12.36 5.95
C LEU A 152 14.65 11.01 5.99
N PHE A 153 15.99 10.97 6.11
CA PHE A 153 16.79 9.74 6.03
C PHE A 153 16.97 9.03 7.38
N VAL A 154 17.02 9.79 8.48
CA VAL A 154 17.25 9.30 9.86
C VAL A 154 16.15 9.89 10.77
N PRO A 155 14.88 9.50 10.54
CA PRO A 155 13.74 10.15 11.17
C PRO A 155 13.78 9.95 12.69
N LYS A 156 13.51 11.03 13.42
CA LYS A 156 13.36 10.98 14.87
C LYS A 156 12.35 9.88 15.27
N CYS A 157 12.72 9.08 16.27
CA CYS A 157 11.75 8.36 17.09
C CYS A 157 11.01 9.38 17.99
#